data_AF-A0A1Q6YMU6-F1
#
_entry.id   AF-A0A1Q6YMU6-F1
#
_cell.length_a   1.000
_cell.length_b   1.000
_cell.length_c   1.000
_cell.angle_alpha   90.00
_cell.angle_beta   90.00
_cell.angle_gamma   90.00
#
_symmetry.space_group_name_H-M   'P 1'
#
loop_
_entity.id
_entity.type
_entity.pdbx_description
1 polymer ?
#
loop_
_entity_poly.entity_id
_entity_poly.type
_entity_poly.pdbx_seq_one_letter_code
_entity_poly.pdbx_strand_id
1 'polypeptide(L)'
;MRGLALTVLLGVLVVGAGAVGAADWGGVIPGESTKETVRARHGDPTRATTQKVDRFDSAQWVYEGDQAPTGMFRMTVDFGLAGPAGFRADVVRSFKLEPHPGIFTRPAIVDGWGRPSGAAPAGQPPAFFYESGLLVYFDKDGWEVQAMVFTLPQTNGGQAAPQR
;
A
#
# COMPACT_ATOMS: atom_id res chain seq x y z
N MET A 1 -22.37 -52.32 30.35
CA MET A 1 -21.12 -51.55 30.28
C MET A 1 -21.07 -50.92 28.90
N ARG A 2 -21.50 -49.65 28.74
CA ARG A 2 -20.59 -48.49 28.51
C ARG A 2 -19.44 -48.91 27.58
N GLY A 3 -19.47 -48.70 26.27
CA GLY A 3 -19.78 -47.49 25.53
C GLY A 3 -18.46 -46.96 24.96
N LEU A 4 -18.29 -46.96 23.64
CA LEU A 4 -17.29 -46.12 22.98
C LEU A 4 -17.70 -45.91 21.52
N ALA A 5 -18.47 -44.86 21.29
CA ALA A 5 -18.72 -44.33 19.95
C ALA A 5 -17.45 -43.57 19.52
N LEU A 6 -16.81 -44.03 18.45
CA LEU A 6 -15.68 -43.33 17.83
C LEU A 6 -16.24 -42.14 17.02
N THR A 7 -16.22 -40.95 17.61
CA THR A 7 -16.56 -39.71 16.91
C THR A 7 -15.37 -39.29 16.04
N VAL A 8 -15.48 -39.51 14.73
CA VAL A 8 -14.54 -38.96 13.74
C VAL A 8 -14.84 -37.47 13.60
N LEU A 9 -14.06 -36.64 14.30
CA LEU A 9 -14.05 -35.19 14.13
C LEU A 9 -13.30 -34.86 12.83
N LEU A 10 -14.07 -34.66 11.76
CA LEU A 10 -13.59 -34.08 10.52
C LEU A 10 -13.22 -32.62 10.80
N GLY A 11 -11.93 -32.35 10.99
CA GLY A 11 -11.39 -31.00 11.08
C GLY A 11 -11.56 -30.29 9.75
N VAL A 12 -12.49 -29.34 9.70
CA VAL A 12 -12.65 -28.43 8.56
C VAL A 12 -11.38 -27.57 8.49
N LEU A 13 -10.51 -27.88 7.53
CA LEU A 13 -9.42 -27.00 7.12
C LEU A 13 -10.07 -25.81 6.41
N VAL A 14 -10.33 -24.72 7.14
CA VAL A 14 -10.71 -23.45 6.53
C VAL A 14 -9.47 -22.93 5.82
N VAL A 15 -9.33 -23.30 4.54
CA VAL A 15 -8.46 -22.59 3.61
C VAL A 15 -9.07 -21.20 3.49
N GLY A 16 -8.49 -20.24 4.20
CA GLY A 16 -8.79 -18.83 3.99
C GLY A 16 -8.61 -18.56 2.50
N ALA A 17 -9.72 -18.26 1.82
CA ALA A 17 -9.69 -17.72 0.48
C ALA A 17 -8.94 -16.38 0.57
N GLY A 18 -7.63 -16.43 0.33
CA GLY A 18 -6.84 -15.24 0.14
C GLY A 18 -7.45 -14.51 -1.04
N ALA A 19 -8.17 -13.44 -0.76
CA ALA A 19 -8.40 -12.43 -1.76
C ALA A 19 -7.01 -12.04 -2.25
N VAL A 20 -6.71 -12.36 -3.52
CA VAL A 20 -5.59 -11.77 -4.23
C VAL A 20 -5.95 -10.30 -4.44
N GLY A 21 -5.88 -9.54 -3.37
CA GLY A 21 -6.37 -8.18 -3.25
C GLY A 21 -5.30 -7.36 -2.56
N ALA A 22 -4.69 -6.46 -3.33
CA ALA A 22 -3.43 -5.78 -3.05
C ALA A 22 -2.25 -6.77 -2.93
N ALA A 23 -1.24 -6.64 -3.79
CA ALA A 23 0.01 -7.36 -3.56
C ALA A 23 0.53 -7.04 -2.14
N ASP A 24 1.06 -8.04 -1.42
CA ASP A 24 1.51 -7.86 -0.05
C ASP A 24 2.82 -7.06 -0.04
N TRP A 25 2.73 -5.77 0.28
CA TRP A 25 3.83 -4.80 0.16
C TRP A 25 4.54 -4.54 1.48
N GLY A 26 4.83 -5.61 2.21
CA GLY A 26 5.20 -5.52 3.61
C GLY A 26 3.98 -5.35 4.50
N GLY A 27 2.81 -5.89 4.12
CA GLY A 27 1.63 -6.09 4.94
C GLY A 27 0.90 -4.83 5.41
N VAL A 28 1.10 -3.71 4.73
CA VAL A 28 0.29 -2.50 4.88
C VAL A 28 -0.69 -2.42 3.72
N ILE A 29 -1.97 -2.36 4.02
CA ILE A 29 -3.08 -2.34 3.06
C ILE A 29 -3.88 -1.04 3.28
N PRO A 30 -3.89 -0.09 2.32
CA PRO A 30 -4.72 1.10 2.40
C PRO A 30 -6.20 0.75 2.56
N GLY A 31 -6.88 1.43 3.49
CA GLY A 31 -8.28 1.18 3.81
C GLY A 31 -8.52 0.10 4.88
N GLU A 32 -7.52 -0.72 5.19
CA GLU A 32 -7.63 -1.85 6.12
C GLU A 32 -6.64 -1.76 7.29
N SER A 33 -5.36 -1.53 7.01
CA SER A 33 -4.33 -1.44 8.04
C SER A 33 -4.56 -0.25 8.97
N THR A 34 -4.20 -0.42 10.24
CA THR A 34 -4.31 0.60 11.28
C THR A 34 -2.94 1.01 11.81
N LYS A 35 -2.87 2.10 12.57
CA LYS A 35 -1.67 2.49 13.33
C LYS A 35 -1.10 1.33 14.15
N GLU A 36 -1.97 0.54 14.77
CA GLU A 36 -1.58 -0.63 15.55
C GLU A 36 -0.91 -1.70 14.69
N THR A 37 -1.54 -2.10 13.57
CA THR A 37 -0.99 -3.15 12.70
C THR A 37 0.31 -2.72 12.02
N VAL A 38 0.42 -1.43 11.66
CA VAL A 38 1.66 -0.87 11.09
C VAL A 38 2.78 -0.90 12.13
N ARG A 39 2.53 -0.44 13.35
CA ARG A 39 3.54 -0.47 14.43
C ARG A 39 3.95 -1.89 14.81
N ALA A 40 2.99 -2.82 14.89
CA ALA A 40 3.27 -4.22 15.19
C ALA A 40 4.24 -4.85 14.20
N ARG A 41 4.27 -4.35 12.95
CA ARG A 41 5.14 -4.86 11.90
C ARG A 41 6.47 -4.13 11.77
N HIS A 42 6.43 -2.80 11.82
CA HIS A 42 7.59 -1.97 11.49
C HIS A 42 8.27 -1.35 12.72
N GLY A 43 7.75 -1.60 13.91
CA GLY A 43 8.19 -0.91 15.12
C GLY A 43 7.67 0.53 15.15
N ASP A 44 8.32 1.36 15.96
CA ASP A 44 7.98 2.78 16.07
C ASP A 44 8.54 3.59 14.89
N PRO A 45 7.80 4.58 14.38
CA PRO A 45 8.30 5.44 13.31
C PRO A 45 9.44 6.32 13.80
N THR A 46 10.37 6.66 12.91
CA THR A 46 11.43 7.63 13.21
C THR A 46 10.89 9.05 13.35
N ARG A 47 9.76 9.35 12.70
CA ARG A 47 9.04 10.62 12.85
C ARG A 47 7.54 10.40 12.77
N ALA A 48 6.80 11.06 13.65
CA ALA A 48 5.34 11.11 13.62
C ALA A 48 4.86 12.57 13.67
N THR A 49 4.00 12.94 12.71
CA THR A 49 3.47 14.30 12.58
C THR A 49 1.95 14.25 12.49
N THR A 50 1.27 15.22 13.11
CA THR A 50 -0.17 15.45 12.91
C THR A 50 -0.37 16.57 11.91
N GLN A 51 -1.30 16.40 10.98
CA GLN A 51 -1.61 17.37 9.93
C GLN A 51 -3.11 17.44 9.65
N LYS A 52 -3.60 18.58 9.18
CA LYS A 52 -4.98 18.69 8.71
C LYS A 52 -5.09 18.29 7.25
N VAL A 53 -5.90 17.28 6.95
CA VAL A 53 -6.26 16.86 5.58
C VAL A 53 -7.77 16.91 5.45
N ASP A 54 -8.28 17.65 4.47
CA ASP A 54 -9.72 17.85 4.23
C ASP A 54 -10.51 18.20 5.50
N ARG A 55 -9.90 19.04 6.36
CA ARG A 55 -10.39 19.52 7.67
C ARG A 55 -10.29 18.50 8.83
N PHE A 56 -9.94 17.25 8.57
CA PHE A 56 -9.74 16.24 9.61
C PHE A 56 -8.30 16.22 10.12
N ASP A 57 -8.12 15.89 11.40
CA ASP A 57 -6.79 15.67 11.96
C ASP A 57 -6.30 14.26 11.57
N SER A 58 -5.28 14.25 10.70
CA SER A 58 -4.61 13.08 10.16
C SER A 58 -3.21 12.94 10.78
N ALA A 59 -2.65 11.74 10.70
CA ALA A 59 -1.27 11.50 11.11
C ALA A 59 -0.42 11.05 9.92
N GLN A 60 0.85 11.39 9.94
CA GLN A 60 1.86 10.87 9.01
C GLN A 60 3.01 10.29 9.82
N TRP A 61 3.37 9.06 9.50
CA TRP A 61 4.51 8.36 10.08
C TRP A 61 5.57 8.14 9.02
N VAL A 62 6.83 8.37 9.39
CA VAL A 62 8.00 8.17 8.55
C VAL A 62 8.90 7.13 9.19
N TYR A 63 9.41 6.22 8.37
CA TYR A 63 10.37 5.19 8.71
C TYR A 63 11.59 5.37 7.78
N GLU A 64 12.75 5.67 8.37
CA GLU A 64 14.01 5.98 7.69
C GLU A 64 15.16 5.25 8.40
N GLY A 65 16.29 5.07 7.73
CA GLY A 65 17.45 4.39 8.30
C GLY A 65 17.11 2.96 8.72
N ASP A 66 17.53 2.55 9.92
CA ASP A 66 17.34 1.17 10.42
C ASP A 66 15.86 0.77 10.63
N GLN A 67 14.94 1.74 10.66
CA GLN A 67 13.50 1.47 10.75
C GLN A 67 12.81 1.38 9.38
N ALA A 68 13.49 1.76 8.30
CA ALA A 68 12.94 1.59 6.96
C ALA A 68 12.86 0.10 6.60
N PRO A 69 11.83 -0.34 5.84
CA PRO A 69 11.79 -1.72 5.34
C PRO A 69 13.03 -2.05 4.51
N THR A 70 13.45 -3.32 4.51
CA THR A 70 14.62 -3.78 3.75
C THR A 70 14.56 -3.35 2.28
N GLY A 71 15.65 -2.78 1.78
CA GLY A 71 15.74 -2.24 0.42
C GLY A 71 15.15 -0.84 0.25
N MET A 72 14.47 -0.30 1.26
CA MET A 72 13.89 1.05 1.21
C MET A 72 14.82 2.08 1.86
N PHE A 73 14.96 3.23 1.22
CA PHE A 73 15.53 4.41 1.83
C PHE A 73 14.54 5.02 2.84
N ARG A 74 13.25 5.03 2.48
CA ARG A 74 12.18 5.59 3.31
C ARG A 74 10.84 4.91 3.04
N MET A 75 10.06 4.74 4.10
CA MET A 75 8.62 4.50 4.01
C MET A 75 7.86 5.61 4.72
N THR A 76 6.82 6.13 4.08
CA THR A 76 5.92 7.13 4.67
C THR A 76 4.50 6.58 4.66
N VAL A 77 3.82 6.61 5.81
CA VAL A 77 2.45 6.10 5.97
C VAL A 77 1.55 7.25 6.41
N ASP A 78 0.49 7.49 5.64
CA ASP A 78 -0.51 8.50 5.93
C ASP A 78 -1.79 7.85 6.48
N PHE A 79 -2.22 8.32 7.65
CA PHE A 79 -3.43 7.87 8.32
C PHE A 79 -4.55 8.91 8.23
N GLY A 80 -5.77 8.45 8.42
CA GLY A 80 -6.96 9.28 8.40
C GLY A 80 -7.70 9.13 7.08
N LEU A 81 -8.71 8.27 7.10
CA LEU A 81 -9.52 7.93 5.95
C LEU A 81 -10.97 8.37 6.16
N ALA A 82 -11.42 9.31 5.33
CA ALA A 82 -12.83 9.67 5.24
C ALA A 82 -13.58 8.61 4.42
N GLY A 83 -14.78 8.23 4.88
CA GLY A 83 -15.69 7.37 4.14
C GLY A 83 -17.15 7.67 4.49
N PRO A 84 -18.11 6.95 3.88
CA PRO A 84 -19.54 7.19 4.11
C PRO A 84 -19.97 7.06 5.59
N ALA A 85 -19.28 6.22 6.36
CA ALA A 85 -19.53 6.01 7.79
C ALA A 85 -18.84 7.06 8.70
N GLY A 86 -18.14 8.05 8.13
CA GLY A 86 -17.38 9.06 8.85
C GLY A 86 -15.87 8.93 8.68
N PHE A 87 -15.13 9.68 9.50
CA PHE A 87 -13.68 9.72 9.46
C PHE A 87 -13.05 8.67 10.39
N ARG A 88 -12.09 7.90 9.86
CA ARG A 88 -11.34 6.89 10.59
C ARG A 88 -9.88 7.34 10.73
N ALA A 89 -9.55 7.93 11.87
CA ALA A 89 -8.25 8.58 12.12
C ALA A 89 -7.05 7.61 12.14
N ASP A 90 -7.28 6.34 12.49
CA ASP A 90 -6.21 5.36 12.68
C ASP A 90 -6.00 4.44 11.48
N VAL A 91 -6.82 4.56 10.44
CA VAL A 91 -6.74 3.71 9.24
C VAL A 91 -5.78 4.34 8.23
N VAL A 92 -4.95 3.51 7.60
CA VAL A 92 -4.04 3.90 6.53
C VAL A 92 -4.86 4.36 5.32
N ARG A 93 -4.63 5.60 4.89
CA ARG A 93 -5.20 6.14 3.65
C ARG A 93 -4.28 5.87 2.46
N SER A 94 -2.97 6.01 2.68
CA SER A 94 -1.95 5.79 1.68
C SER A 94 -0.61 5.49 2.34
N PHE A 95 0.30 4.88 1.60
CA PHE A 95 1.71 4.86 1.98
C PHE A 95 2.61 4.96 0.75
N LYS A 96 3.84 5.42 0.96
CA LYS A 96 4.86 5.60 -0.06
C LYS A 96 6.10 4.80 0.34
N LEU A 97 6.64 4.04 -0.60
CA LEU A 97 7.97 3.43 -0.52
C LEU A 97 8.92 4.18 -1.46
N GLU A 98 10.09 4.53 -0.93
CA GLU A 98 11.22 5.07 -1.68
C GLU A 98 12.35 4.05 -1.61
N PRO A 99 12.54 3.22 -2.65
CA PRO A 99 13.58 2.21 -2.67
C PRO A 99 14.97 2.84 -2.85
N HIS A 100 16.01 2.11 -2.43
CA HIS A 100 17.37 2.42 -2.89
C HIS A 100 17.50 2.16 -4.41
N PRO A 101 18.42 2.85 -5.10
CA PRO A 101 18.72 2.57 -6.51
C PRO A 101 18.98 1.08 -6.77
N GLY A 102 18.50 0.59 -7.91
CA GLY A 102 18.65 -0.81 -8.32
C GLY A 102 17.75 -1.85 -7.63
N ILE A 103 16.95 -1.49 -6.62
CA ILE A 103 16.04 -2.44 -5.94
C ILE A 103 14.86 -2.83 -6.83
N PHE A 104 14.26 -1.84 -7.50
CA PHE A 104 13.19 -2.08 -8.46
C PHE A 104 13.49 -1.38 -9.79
N THR A 105 13.33 -2.14 -10.87
CA THR A 105 13.42 -1.65 -12.24
C THR A 105 12.04 -1.70 -12.89
N ARG A 106 11.87 -0.96 -13.98
CA ARG A 106 10.63 -0.97 -14.75
C ARG A 106 10.21 -2.37 -15.23
N PRO A 107 11.10 -3.24 -15.75
CA PRO A 107 10.74 -4.62 -16.05
C PRO A 107 10.27 -5.37 -14.80
N ALA A 108 10.96 -5.26 -13.67
CA ALA A 108 10.56 -5.92 -12.43
C ALA A 108 9.16 -5.49 -11.95
N ILE A 109 8.80 -4.22 -12.17
CA ILE A 109 7.44 -3.73 -11.88
C ILE A 109 6.41 -4.37 -12.80
N VAL A 110 6.68 -4.50 -14.10
CA VAL A 110 5.76 -5.16 -15.03
C VAL A 110 5.66 -6.65 -14.74
N ASP A 111 6.76 -7.31 -14.37
CA ASP A 111 6.77 -8.73 -14.04
C ASP A 111 6.00 -9.00 -12.73
N GLY A 112 6.11 -8.11 -11.75
CA GLY A 112 5.43 -8.23 -10.46
C GLY A 112 3.95 -7.83 -10.48
N TRP A 113 3.60 -6.75 -11.20
CA TRP A 113 2.24 -6.17 -11.19
C TRP A 113 1.48 -6.33 -12.49
N GLY A 114 2.10 -6.95 -13.49
CA GLY A 114 1.55 -7.04 -14.83
C GLY A 114 1.55 -5.70 -15.55
N ARG A 115 0.77 -5.68 -16.63
CA ARG A 115 0.60 -4.50 -17.47
C ARG A 115 -0.09 -3.38 -16.68
N PRO A 116 0.46 -2.15 -16.64
CA PRO A 116 -0.20 -1.03 -15.98
C PRO A 116 -1.50 -0.64 -16.71
N SER A 117 -2.47 -0.15 -15.95
CA SER A 117 -3.73 0.42 -16.47
C SER A 117 -3.46 1.68 -17.30
N GLY A 118 -2.45 2.45 -16.91
CA GLY A 118 -2.02 3.63 -17.64
C GLY A 118 -0.55 3.98 -17.40
N ALA A 119 -0.03 4.92 -18.20
CA ALA A 119 1.30 5.47 -18.02
C ALA A 119 1.27 6.99 -18.21
N ALA A 120 2.27 7.67 -17.64
CA ALA A 120 2.42 9.10 -17.84
C ALA A 120 2.56 9.43 -19.34
N PRO A 121 1.94 10.52 -19.83
CA PRO A 121 2.12 10.98 -21.19
C PRO A 121 3.59 11.30 -21.51
N ALA A 122 3.95 11.26 -22.79
CA ALA A 122 5.27 11.71 -23.23
C ALA A 122 5.53 13.17 -22.81
N GLY A 123 6.75 13.45 -22.35
CA GLY A 123 7.15 14.77 -21.84
C GLY A 123 6.83 15.00 -20.35
N GLN A 124 6.15 14.06 -19.69
CA GLN A 124 6.02 14.05 -18.22
C GLN A 124 7.03 13.08 -17.60
N PRO A 125 7.35 13.23 -16.29
CA PRO A 125 8.14 12.25 -15.57
C PRO A 125 7.58 10.83 -15.76
N PRO A 126 8.40 9.83 -16.08
CA PRO A 126 7.89 8.50 -16.39
C PRO A 126 7.20 7.89 -15.16
N ALA A 127 5.97 7.43 -15.34
CA ALA A 127 5.20 6.78 -14.29
C ALA A 127 4.25 5.73 -14.83
N PHE A 128 3.91 4.75 -13.99
CA PHE A 128 2.85 3.77 -14.20
C PHE A 128 1.72 3.97 -13.21
N PHE A 129 0.50 3.69 -13.68
CA PHE A 129 -0.73 3.73 -12.90
C PHE A 129 -1.42 2.38 -12.98
N TYR A 130 -1.81 1.87 -11.82
CA TYR A 130 -2.60 0.65 -11.68
C TYR A 130 -3.90 1.01 -10.95
N GLU A 131 -5.04 0.65 -11.54
CA GLU A 131 -6.37 0.88 -10.95
C GLU A 131 -6.54 0.23 -9.57
N SER A 132 -5.73 -0.78 -9.26
CA SER A 132 -5.64 -1.38 -7.93
C SER A 132 -5.15 -0.42 -6.82
N GLY A 133 -4.73 0.79 -7.17
CA GLY A 133 -4.26 1.80 -6.22
C GLY A 133 -2.73 1.89 -6.12
N LEU A 134 -1.99 1.49 -7.16
CA LEU A 134 -0.54 1.62 -7.21
C LEU A 134 -0.13 2.67 -8.25
N LEU A 135 0.69 3.62 -7.82
CA LEU A 135 1.39 4.57 -8.67
C LEU A 135 2.90 4.32 -8.54
N VAL A 136 3.58 4.14 -9.66
CA VAL A 136 5.03 3.91 -9.67
C VAL A 136 5.68 5.05 -10.44
N TYR A 137 6.56 5.79 -9.77
CA TYR A 137 7.34 6.87 -10.36
C TYR A 137 8.75 6.36 -10.64
N PHE A 138 9.21 6.56 -11.86
CA PHE A 138 10.54 6.17 -12.27
C PHE A 138 11.48 7.38 -12.30
N ASP A 139 12.76 7.08 -12.47
CA ASP A 139 13.75 8.08 -12.84
C ASP A 139 13.48 8.72 -14.21
N LYS A 140 14.28 9.74 -14.54
CA LYS A 140 14.16 10.47 -15.80
C LYS A 140 14.30 9.59 -17.04
N ASP A 141 15.03 8.48 -16.93
CA ASP A 141 15.28 7.55 -18.03
C ASP A 141 14.19 6.46 -18.11
N GLY A 142 13.28 6.44 -17.11
CA GLY A 142 12.18 5.51 -17.01
C GLY A 142 12.62 4.08 -16.67
N TRP A 143 13.79 3.93 -16.04
CA TRP A 143 14.38 2.62 -15.74
C TRP A 143 14.24 2.25 -14.26
N GLU A 144 14.79 3.04 -13.36
CA GLU A 144 14.72 2.75 -11.92
C GLU A 144 13.47 3.33 -11.27
N VAL A 145 12.92 2.63 -10.30
CA VAL A 145 11.82 3.16 -9.49
C VAL A 145 12.37 4.13 -8.45
N GLN A 146 11.83 5.34 -8.40
CA GLN A 146 12.13 6.32 -7.36
C GLN A 146 11.10 6.31 -6.23
N ALA A 147 9.84 6.00 -6.56
CA ALA A 147 8.79 5.92 -5.56
C ALA A 147 7.65 5.01 -5.99
N MET A 148 7.06 4.33 -5.02
CA MET A 148 5.83 3.56 -5.16
C MET A 148 4.82 4.09 -4.17
N VAL A 149 3.67 4.54 -4.65
CA VAL A 149 2.60 5.07 -3.81
C VAL A 149 1.41 4.13 -3.88
N PHE A 150 0.97 3.70 -2.71
CA PHE A 150 -0.15 2.80 -2.52
C PHE A 150 -1.31 3.57 -1.93
N THR A 151 -2.46 3.48 -2.57
CA THR A 151 -3.71 4.13 -2.21
C THR A 151 -4.85 3.12 -2.24
N LEU A 152 -6.05 3.55 -1.92
CA LEU A 152 -7.25 2.74 -2.19
C LEU A 152 -7.40 2.51 -3.71
N PRO A 153 -8.03 1.41 -4.15
CA PRO A 153 -8.35 1.19 -5.56
C PRO A 153 -9.02 2.41 -6.18
N GLN A 154 -8.51 2.81 -7.34
CA GLN A 154 -9.02 3.94 -8.09
C GLN A 154 -10.14 3.41 -8.99
N THR A 155 -11.40 3.67 -8.65
CA THR A 155 -12.50 3.44 -9.58
C THR A 155 -12.34 4.41 -10.76
N ASN A 156 -12.40 3.87 -11.98
CA ASN A 156 -12.34 4.65 -13.23
C ASN A 156 -13.40 5.77 -13.21
N GLY A 157 -12.96 6.97 -12.83
CA GLY A 157 -13.82 8.11 -12.52
C GLY A 157 -13.08 9.26 -11.82
N GLY A 158 -11.89 9.00 -11.26
CA GLY A 158 -11.04 10.00 -10.61
C GLY A 158 -9.95 10.63 -11.49
N GLN A 159 -9.77 10.21 -12.74
CA GLN A 159 -9.05 11.04 -13.71
C GLN A 159 -9.97 12.20 -14.08
N ALA A 160 -9.97 13.24 -13.24
CA ALA A 160 -10.23 14.58 -13.75
C ALA A 160 -9.22 14.78 -14.88
N ALA A 161 -9.71 14.69 -16.13
CA ALA A 161 -8.97 15.13 -17.29
C ALA A 161 -8.36 16.50 -16.97
N PRO A 162 -7.12 16.81 -17.39
CA PRO A 162 -6.61 18.15 -17.26
C PRO A 162 -7.61 19.06 -17.98
N GLN A 163 -8.27 19.94 -17.22
CA GLN A 163 -9.14 20.94 -17.81
C GLN A 163 -8.26 21.77 -18.75
N ARG A 164 -8.60 21.71 -20.04
CA ARG A 164 -8.04 22.61 -21.05
C ARG A 164 -8.59 24.01 -20.87
#